data_AF-A0A1M6IJK3-F1
#
_entry.id   AF-A0A1M6IJK3-F1
#
_cell.length_a   1.000
_cell.length_b   1.000
_cell.length_c   1.000
_cell.angle_alpha   90.00
_cell.angle_beta   90.00
_cell.angle_gamma   90.00
#
_symmetry.space_group_name_H-M   'P 1'
#
loop_
_entity.id
_entity.type
_entity.pdbx_description
1 polymer ?
#
loop_
_entity_poly.entity_id
_entity_poly.type
_entity_poly.pdbx_seq_one_letter_code
_entity_poly.pdbx_strand_id
1 'polypeptide(L)' 'MIIFSIILAFFIPIVFEWIQSGTLEITSAGIRDALFFGIMVPVLILISKNIKNDYLFVILALVIIFAVLVFTRFAFHF' A
#
# COMPACT_ATOMS: atom_id res chain seq x y z
N MET A 1 -5.98 17.54 -3.16
CA MET A 1 -6.37 16.16 -3.53
C MET A 1 -5.24 15.16 -3.30
N ILE A 2 -4.06 15.31 -3.92
CA ILE A 2 -2.96 14.32 -3.78
C ILE A 2 -2.50 14.12 -2.33
N ILE A 3 -2.32 15.20 -1.57
CA ILE A 3 -1.92 15.13 -0.14
C ILE A 3 -2.94 14.33 0.69
N PHE A 4 -4.24 14.49 0.39
CA PHE A 4 -5.31 13.76 1.08
C PHE A 4 -5.26 12.26 0.77
N SER A 5 -5.00 11.88 -0.49
CA SER A 5 -4.81 10.48 -0.90
C SER A 5 -3.59 9.83 -0.23
N ILE A 6 -2.52 10.60 -0.03
CA ILE A 6 -1.32 10.13 0.68
C ILE A 6 -1.66 9.86 2.15
N ILE A 7 -2.29 10.81 2.84
CA ILE A 7 -2.68 10.65 4.25
C ILE A 7 -3.61 9.44 4.44
N LEU A 8 -4.58 9.25 3.54
CA LEU A 8 -5.46 8.08 3.55
C LEU A 8 -4.68 6.77 3.38
N ALA A 9 -3.70 6.73 2.47
CA ALA A 9 -2.88 5.55 2.24
C ALA A 9 -2.10 5.09 3.48
N PHE A 10 -1.63 6.03 4.32
CA PHE A 10 -0.98 5.72 5.60
C PHE A 10 -1.96 5.15 6.64
N PHE A 11 -3.21 5.62 6.63
CA PHE A 11 -4.22 5.19 7.60
C PHE A 11 -4.83 3.82 7.30
N ILE A 12 -4.95 3.44 6.02
CA ILE A 12 -5.56 2.17 5.60
C ILE A 12 -4.95 0.94 6.30
N PRO A 13 -3.62 0.72 6.30
CA PRO A 13 -3.03 -0.46 6.95
C PRO A 13 -3.24 -0.47 8.47
N ILE A 14 -3.15 0.70 9.13
CA ILE A 14 -3.39 0.83 10.58
C ILE A 14 -4.84 0.47 10.92
N VAL A 15 -5.80 0.93 10.12
CA VAL A 15 -7.22 0.61 10.30
C VAL A 15 -7.51 -0.86 10.02
N PHE A 16 -6.88 -1.45 9.00
CA PHE A 16 -7.02 -2.88 8.70
C PHE A 16 -6.46 -3.77 9.83
N GLU A 17 -5.29 -3.44 10.35
CA GLU A 17 -4.66 -4.15 11.46
C GLU A 17 -5.51 -4.01 12.74
N TRP A 18 -6.07 -2.82 13.00
CA TRP A 18 -7.00 -2.60 14.10
C TRP A 18 -8.30 -3.42 13.99
N ILE A 19 -8.89 -3.51 12.79
CA ILE A 19 -10.10 -4.32 12.54
C ILE A 19 -9.81 -5.82 12.75
N GLN A 20 -8.63 -6.29 12.35
CA GLN A 20 -8.26 -7.71 12.44
C GLN A 20 -7.84 -8.14 13.84
N SER A 21 -7.07 -7.32 14.54
CA SER A 21 -6.54 -7.65 15.87
C SER A 21 -7.49 -7.28 17.02
N GLY A 22 -8.40 -6.33 16.80
CA GLY A 22 -9.29 -5.80 17.84
C GLY A 22 -8.59 -4.89 18.86
N THR A 23 -7.26 -4.75 18.76
CA THR A 23 -6.42 -3.95 19.65
C THR A 23 -5.57 -2.99 18.82
N LEU A 24 -5.55 -1.71 19.20
CA LEU A 24 -4.77 -0.70 18.48
C LEU A 24 -3.32 -0.73 19.00
N GLU A 25 -2.61 -1.80 18.65
CA GLU A 25 -1.18 -1.94 18.93
C GLU A 25 -0.38 -1.45 17.72
N ILE A 26 0.45 -0.42 17.92
CA ILE A 26 1.34 0.08 16.87
C ILE A 26 2.53 -0.87 16.79
N THR A 27 2.43 -1.87 15.90
CA THR A 27 3.51 -2.83 15.67
C THR A 27 4.56 -2.25 14.72
N SER A 28 5.80 -2.72 14.81
CA SER A 28 6.86 -2.35 13.86
C SER A 28 6.53 -2.79 12.43
N ALA A 29 5.75 -3.87 12.28
CA ALA A 29 5.20 -4.32 11.01
C ALA A 29 4.16 -3.31 10.46
N GLY A 30 3.20 -2.88 11.29
CA GLY A 30 2.20 -1.88 10.91
C GLY A 30 2.78 -0.53 10.50
N ILE A 31 3.84 -0.06 11.19
CA ILE A 31 4.57 1.16 10.78
C ILE A 31 5.26 0.96 9.42
N ARG A 32 5.90 -0.19 9.21
CA ARG A 32 6.57 -0.49 7.93
C ARG A 32 5.55 -0.54 6.78
N ASP A 33 4.41 -1.16 7.00
CA ASP A 33 3.35 -1.26 6.01
C ASP A 33 2.70 0.10 5.74
N ALA A 34 2.46 0.91 6.77
CA ALA A 34 1.98 2.29 6.63
C ALA A 34 2.94 3.15 5.80
N LEU A 35 4.24 3.08 6.07
CA LEU A 35 5.26 3.79 5.27
C LEU A 35 5.31 3.27 3.83
N PHE A 36 5.21 1.95 3.65
CA PHE A 36 5.21 1.34 2.32
C PHE A 36 4.01 1.80 1.49
N PHE A 37 2.78 1.71 2.02
CA PHE A 37 1.58 2.19 1.35
C PHE A 37 1.60 3.70 1.12
N GLY A 38 2.10 4.45 2.12
CA GLY A 38 2.22 5.89 2.06
C GLY A 38 3.14 6.43 0.96
N ILE A 39 4.16 5.67 0.58
CA ILE A 39 5.06 5.99 -0.55
C ILE A 39 4.55 5.36 -1.85
N MET A 40 4.08 4.11 -1.80
CA MET A 40 3.66 3.37 -2.99
C MET A 40 2.44 4.02 -3.68
N VAL A 41 1.46 4.47 -2.91
CA VAL A 41 0.24 5.09 -3.47
C VAL A 41 0.54 6.36 -4.29
N PRO A 42 1.28 7.37 -3.79
CA PRO A 42 1.62 8.53 -4.60
C PRO A 42 2.48 8.20 -5.82
N VAL A 43 3.37 7.20 -5.73
CA VAL A 43 4.15 6.71 -6.87
C VAL A 43 3.24 6.12 -7.94
N LEU A 44 2.28 5.28 -7.55
CA LEU A 44 1.28 4.73 -8.47
C LEU A 44 0.42 5.83 -9.09
N ILE A 45 0.02 6.86 -8.33
CA ILE A 45 -0.71 8.01 -8.85
C ILE A 45 0.14 8.83 -9.84
N LEU A 46 1.45 8.97 -9.61
CA LEU A 46 2.34 9.64 -10.55
C LEU A 46 2.51 8.85 -11.85
N ILE A 47 2.59 7.52 -11.76
CA ILE A 47 2.66 6.64 -12.94
C ILE A 47 1.34 6.66 -13.71
N SER A 48 0.20 6.68 -13.00
CA SER A 48 -1.12 6.69 -13.62
C SER A 48 -1.33 7.89 -14.55
N LYS A 49 -0.77 9.06 -14.20
CA LYS A 49 -0.84 10.27 -15.04
C LYS A 49 -0.23 10.09 -16.43
N ASN A 50 0.69 9.15 -16.61
CA ASN A 50 1.33 8.86 -17.89
C ASN A 50 0.61 7.78 -18.70
N ILE A 51 -0.35 7.07 -18.11
CA ILE A 51 -1.05 5.95 -18.74
C ILE A 51 -2.46 6.41 -19.11
N LYS A 52 -2.74 6.50 -20.42
CA LYS A 52 -4.06 6.89 -20.96
C LYS A 52 -5.14 5.81 -20.78
N ASN A 53 -4.76 4.56 -20.52
CA ASN A 53 -5.68 3.45 -20.42
C ASN A 53 -5.81 2.98 -18.96
N ASP A 54 -6.94 3.33 -18.34
CA ASP A 54 -7.23 3.03 -16.94
C ASP A 54 -7.18 1.53 -16.62
N TYR A 55 -7.60 0.67 -17.56
CA TYR A 55 -7.57 -0.79 -17.36
C TYR A 55 -6.14 -1.32 -17.27
N LEU A 56 -5.24 -0.83 -18.13
CA LEU A 56 -3.83 -1.22 -18.11
C LEU A 56 -3.14 -0.73 -16.83
N PHE A 57 -3.49 0.47 -16.37
CA PHE A 57 -2.96 1.00 -15.10
C PHE A 57 -3.40 0.15 -13.90
N VAL A 58 -4.69 -0.20 -13.80
CA VAL A 58 -5.21 -1.01 -12.69
C VAL A 58 -4.56 -2.39 -12.65
N ILE A 59 -4.40 -3.05 -13.81
CA ILE A 59 -3.71 -4.34 -13.90
C ILE A 59 -2.25 -4.21 -13.46
N LEU A 60 -1.53 -3.19 -13.94
CA LEU A 60 -0.15 -2.95 -13.55
C LEU A 60 -0.01 -2.69 -12.05
N ALA A 61 -0.88 -1.85 -11.47
CA ALA A 61 -0.89 -1.56 -10.05
C ALA A 61 -1.15 -2.82 -9.21
N LEU A 62 -2.11 -3.66 -9.62
CA LEU A 62 -2.40 -4.93 -8.96
C LEU A 62 -1.21 -5.89 -9.03
N VAL A 63 -0.53 -5.98 -10.17
CA VAL A 63 0.68 -6.81 -10.32
C VAL A 63 1.81 -6.32 -9.41
N ILE A 64 2.02 -5.01 -9.30
CA ILE A 64 3.04 -4.43 -8.41
C ILE A 64 2.70 -4.73 -6.95
N ILE A 65 1.46 -4.48 -6.53
CA ILE A 65 1.01 -4.76 -5.16
C ILE A 65 1.17 -6.26 -4.84
N PHE A 66 0.78 -7.14 -5.77
CA PHE A 66 0.91 -8.58 -5.61
C PHE A 66 2.37 -9.02 -5.53
N ALA A 67 3.24 -8.53 -6.42
CA ALA A 67 4.67 -8.85 -6.40
C ALA A 67 5.33 -8.42 -5.10
N VAL A 68 4.98 -7.24 -4.58
CA VAL A 68 5.49 -6.75 -3.29
C VAL A 68 4.97 -7.62 -2.15
N LEU A 69 3.67 -7.92 -2.09
CA LEU A 69 3.11 -8.79 -1.06
C LEU A 69 3.74 -10.19 -1.07
N VAL A 70 4.01 -10.74 -2.25
CA VAL A 70 4.70 -12.02 -2.40
C VAL A 70 6.14 -11.88 -1.91
N PHE A 71 6.87 -10.84 -2.33
CA PHE A 71 8.25 -10.61 -1.91
C PHE A 71 8.39 -10.41 -0.41
N THR A 72 7.50 -9.65 0.23
CA THR A 72 7.51 -9.51 1.69
C THR A 72 7.22 -10.83 2.36
N ARG A 73 6.23 -11.60 1.89
CA ARG A 73 5.90 -12.91 2.49
C ARG A 73 7.02 -13.95 2.35
N PHE A 74 7.75 -13.95 1.23
CA PHE A 74 8.93 -14.80 1.05
C PHE A 74 10.12 -14.34 1.88
N ALA A 75 10.34 -13.03 1.99
CA ALA A 75 11.45 -12.46 2.77
C ALA A 75 11.28 -12.65 4.29
N PHE A 76 10.05 -12.81 4.79
CA PHE A 76 9.76 -13.03 6.21
C PHE A 76 9.61 -14.52 6.61
N HIS A 77 9.72 -15.45 5.65
CA HIS A 77 9.68 -16.89 5.90
C HIS A 77 11.07 -17.54 6.04
N PHE A 78 12.14 -16.72 6.05
CA PHE A 78 13.53 -17.08 6.35
C PHE A 78 14.01 -16.31 7.58
#